data_AF-A0A8H7CIB2-F1
#
_entry.id   AF-A0A8H7CIB2-F1
#
_cell.length_a   1.000
_cell.length_b   1.000
_cell.length_c   1.000
_cell.angle_alpha   90.00
_cell.angle_beta   90.00
_cell.angle_gamma   90.00
#
_symmetry.space_group_name_H-M   'P 1'
#
loop_
_entity.id
_entity.type
_entity.pdbx_description
1 polymer ?
#
loop_
_entity_poly.entity_id
_entity_poly.type
_entity_poly.pdbx_seq_one_letter_code
_entity_poly.pdbx_strand_id
1 'polypeptide(L)'
;MMKQILSWFRKNPCLMPDKESRRLLLPASSILQALGGEKWFENRKNTTKTAERSVKACRTCDAREPLVTLLRCNNCKHVYYCSKDCQRSNWKHHKVECREIVAEQEKVKRLSLTDPDGAKLATDWSLWRKQPQFDILVHALGLHRDPGRGRTHILFKAAEYAPTTTKLKYKFRVVSCGVFRIKDVLRDIELIMGLNRGEDQEYVDSLFDESAGTHAGVPYIELSFGDGLQAWLSSGE
;
A
#
# COMPACT_ATOMS: atom_id res chain seq x y z
N MET A 1 -29.75 -10.99 4.24
CA MET A 1 -28.88 -11.04 3.03
C MET A 1 -28.99 -9.77 2.17
N MET A 2 -30.15 -9.44 1.58
CA MET A 2 -30.30 -8.29 0.66
C MET A 2 -29.83 -6.93 1.23
N LYS A 3 -30.17 -6.60 2.49
CA LYS A 3 -29.71 -5.36 3.15
C LYS A 3 -28.18 -5.26 3.28
N GLN A 4 -27.49 -6.38 3.50
CA GLN A 4 -26.02 -6.42 3.62
C GLN A 4 -25.37 -6.19 2.26
N ILE A 5 -25.88 -6.82 1.21
CA ILE A 5 -25.40 -6.65 -0.17
C ILE A 5 -25.61 -5.19 -0.63
N LEU A 6 -26.79 -4.62 -0.37
CA LEU A 6 -27.08 -3.22 -0.68
C LEU A 6 -26.14 -2.24 0.06
N SER A 7 -25.93 -2.48 1.36
CA SER A 7 -24.97 -1.69 2.17
C SER A 7 -23.55 -1.79 1.62
N TRP A 8 -23.15 -2.98 1.14
CA TRP A 8 -21.85 -3.20 0.55
C TRP A 8 -21.67 -2.39 -0.75
N PHE A 9 -22.61 -2.44 -1.69
CA PHE A 9 -22.51 -1.68 -2.94
C PHE A 9 -22.44 -0.16 -2.70
N ARG A 10 -23.21 0.35 -1.73
CA ARG A 10 -23.14 1.78 -1.34
C ARG A 10 -21.78 2.15 -0.75
N LYS A 11 -21.15 1.23 -0.02
CA LYS A 11 -19.83 1.46 0.60
C LYS A 11 -18.67 1.25 -0.38
N ASN A 12 -18.84 0.44 -1.41
CA ASN A 12 -17.80 0.00 -2.34
C ASN A 12 -18.21 0.20 -3.80
N PRO A 13 -18.61 1.42 -4.21
CA PRO A 13 -19.20 1.63 -5.54
C PRO A 13 -18.22 1.31 -6.67
N CYS A 14 -16.93 1.56 -6.47
CA CYS A 14 -15.90 1.37 -7.50
C CYS A 14 -15.06 0.11 -7.32
N LEU A 15 -15.36 -0.75 -6.32
CA LEU A 15 -14.53 -1.93 -6.04
C LEU A 15 -14.69 -3.02 -7.11
N MET A 16 -15.89 -3.12 -7.69
CA MET A 16 -16.18 -4.02 -8.80
C MET A 16 -16.09 -3.24 -10.12
N PRO A 17 -15.40 -3.77 -11.16
CA PRO A 17 -15.38 -3.19 -12.49
C PRO A 17 -16.80 -2.95 -13.03
N ASP A 18 -16.98 -1.88 -13.81
CA ASP A 18 -18.29 -1.48 -14.36
C ASP A 18 -18.99 -2.61 -15.11
N LYS A 19 -18.24 -3.34 -15.95
CA LYS A 19 -18.74 -4.46 -16.74
C LYS A 19 -19.35 -5.56 -15.85
N GLU A 20 -18.64 -5.95 -14.79
CA GLU A 20 -19.09 -7.01 -13.88
C GLU A 20 -20.26 -6.54 -13.00
N SER A 21 -20.24 -5.29 -12.54
CA SER A 21 -21.34 -4.76 -11.73
C SER A 21 -22.63 -4.63 -12.54
N ARG A 22 -22.53 -4.20 -13.81
CA ARG A 22 -23.66 -4.20 -14.75
C ARG A 22 -24.19 -5.60 -15.01
N ARG A 23 -23.31 -6.56 -15.32
CA ARG A 23 -23.69 -7.97 -15.54
C ARG A 23 -24.46 -8.55 -14.35
N LEU A 24 -24.05 -8.22 -13.13
CA LEU A 24 -24.66 -8.72 -11.91
C LEU A 24 -25.99 -8.03 -11.56
N LEU A 25 -26.11 -6.73 -11.82
CA LEU A 25 -27.21 -5.91 -11.31
C LEU A 25 -28.29 -5.55 -12.34
N LEU A 26 -27.95 -5.47 -13.64
CA LEU A 26 -28.91 -5.13 -14.71
C LEU A 26 -30.02 -6.15 -14.94
N PRO A 27 -29.87 -7.46 -14.68
CA PRO A 27 -30.98 -8.41 -14.78
C PRO A 27 -32.03 -8.09 -13.68
N ALA A 28 -32.96 -7.18 -13.99
CA ALA A 28 -34.11 -6.71 -13.18
C ALA A 28 -33.91 -6.82 -11.65
N SER A 29 -32.74 -6.42 -11.12
CA SER A 29 -32.43 -6.72 -9.72
C SER A 29 -33.08 -5.68 -8.81
N SER A 30 -33.75 -6.15 -7.76
CA SER A 30 -34.28 -5.30 -6.68
C SER A 30 -33.18 -4.49 -5.98
N ILE A 31 -31.93 -4.98 -6.05
CA ILE A 31 -30.74 -4.29 -5.54
C ILE A 31 -30.45 -3.04 -6.37
N LEU A 32 -30.46 -3.13 -7.71
CA LEU A 32 -30.22 -1.97 -8.58
C LEU A 32 -31.26 -0.88 -8.38
N GLN A 33 -32.54 -1.26 -8.30
CA GLN A 33 -33.61 -0.31 -8.00
C GLN A 33 -33.37 0.40 -6.65
N ALA A 34 -32.99 -0.34 -5.61
CA ALA A 34 -32.67 0.22 -4.30
C ALA A 34 -31.36 1.04 -4.26
N LEU A 35 -30.51 0.94 -5.28
CA LEU A 35 -29.32 1.77 -5.47
C LEU A 35 -29.61 3.08 -6.23
N GLY A 36 -30.83 3.27 -6.75
CA GLY A 36 -31.21 4.42 -7.57
C GLY A 36 -31.25 4.12 -9.07
N GLY A 37 -31.34 2.85 -9.47
CA GLY A 37 -31.41 2.42 -10.86
C GLY A 37 -30.07 2.55 -11.59
N GLU A 38 -30.10 2.56 -12.92
CA GLU A 38 -28.90 2.61 -13.76
C GLU A 38 -28.06 3.87 -13.54
N LYS A 39 -28.68 4.98 -13.12
CA LYS A 39 -27.98 6.21 -12.73
C LYS A 39 -26.93 5.98 -11.64
N TRP A 40 -27.05 4.88 -10.87
CA TRP A 40 -26.03 4.51 -9.89
C TRP A 40 -24.66 4.28 -10.55
N PHE A 41 -24.59 3.67 -11.74
CA PHE A 41 -23.32 3.37 -12.43
C PHE A 41 -22.54 4.63 -12.82
N GLU A 42 -23.26 5.68 -13.21
CA GLU A 42 -22.69 6.97 -13.64
C GLU A 42 -22.22 7.81 -12.44
N ASN A 43 -22.87 7.66 -11.28
CA ASN A 43 -22.65 8.49 -10.09
C ASN A 43 -21.69 7.83 -9.06
N ARG A 44 -20.93 6.81 -9.46
CA ARG A 44 -20.01 6.08 -8.57
C ARG A 44 -18.81 6.96 -8.23
N LYS A 45 -18.74 7.39 -6.97
CA LYS A 45 -17.65 8.24 -6.48
C LYS A 45 -16.47 7.40 -6.00
N ASN A 46 -15.30 7.63 -6.59
CA ASN A 46 -14.04 7.17 -6.03
C ASN A 46 -13.48 8.23 -5.07
N THR A 47 -13.66 7.99 -3.78
CA THR A 47 -13.17 8.82 -2.67
C THR A 47 -12.00 8.12 -1.96
N THR A 48 -11.24 8.84 -1.14
CA THR A 48 -10.21 8.23 -0.29
C THR A 48 -10.76 7.06 0.54
N LYS A 49 -11.98 7.20 1.09
CA LYS A 49 -12.62 6.16 1.89
C LYS A 49 -12.99 4.91 1.09
N THR A 50 -13.29 5.06 -0.20
CA THR A 50 -13.55 3.89 -1.08
C THR A 50 -12.25 3.23 -1.49
N ALA A 51 -11.17 3.99 -1.72
CA ALA A 51 -9.83 3.46 -1.96
C ALA A 51 -9.27 2.71 -0.74
N GLU A 52 -9.47 3.24 0.47
CA GLU A 52 -9.11 2.54 1.72
C GLU A 52 -9.87 1.22 1.91
N ARG A 53 -11.11 1.13 1.40
CA ARG A 53 -11.87 -0.12 1.44
C ARG A 53 -11.42 -1.10 0.36
N SER A 54 -10.99 -0.62 -0.81
CA SER A 54 -10.55 -1.50 -1.90
C SER A 54 -9.28 -2.27 -1.56
N VAL A 55 -8.49 -1.82 -0.60
CA VAL A 55 -7.29 -2.54 -0.13
C VAL A 55 -7.58 -3.50 1.04
N LYS A 56 -8.80 -3.53 1.60
CA LYS A 56 -9.15 -4.44 2.70
C LYS A 56 -9.47 -5.83 2.17
N ALA A 57 -8.54 -6.75 2.36
CA ALA A 57 -8.69 -8.17 2.05
C ALA A 57 -7.86 -9.01 3.03
N CYS A 58 -8.16 -10.31 3.11
CA CYS A 58 -7.29 -11.26 3.78
C CYS A 58 -5.93 -11.30 3.06
N ARG A 59 -4.83 -11.03 3.75
CA ARG A 59 -3.48 -11.04 3.16
C ARG A 59 -3.06 -12.42 2.63
N THR A 60 -3.70 -13.50 3.09
CA THR A 60 -3.33 -14.88 2.72
C THR A 60 -4.14 -15.42 1.54
N CYS A 61 -5.40 -15.03 1.39
CA CYS A 61 -6.32 -15.65 0.42
C CYS A 61 -7.23 -14.66 -0.30
N ASP A 62 -6.98 -13.36 -0.14
CA ASP A 62 -7.71 -12.25 -0.76
C ASP A 62 -9.22 -12.20 -0.49
N ALA A 63 -9.72 -13.02 0.43
CA ALA A 63 -11.12 -12.99 0.84
C ALA A 63 -11.48 -11.61 1.41
N ARG A 64 -12.67 -11.11 1.06
CA ARG A 64 -13.12 -9.74 1.36
C ARG A 64 -14.47 -9.73 2.06
N GLU A 65 -14.75 -8.64 2.77
CA GLU A 65 -16.11 -8.34 3.18
C GLU A 65 -16.99 -8.14 1.92
N PRO A 66 -18.26 -8.61 1.93
CA PRO A 66 -18.98 -9.15 3.08
C PRO A 66 -18.93 -10.70 3.14
N LEU A 67 -18.17 -11.37 2.26
CA LEU A 67 -18.10 -12.83 2.20
C LEU A 67 -17.47 -13.42 3.47
N VAL A 68 -16.50 -12.71 4.04
CA VAL A 68 -15.86 -13.03 5.30
C VAL A 68 -15.83 -11.81 6.21
N THR A 69 -15.79 -12.04 7.52
CA THR A 69 -15.44 -11.01 8.50
C THR A 69 -13.92 -10.91 8.59
N LEU A 70 -13.37 -9.72 8.37
CA LEU A 70 -11.93 -9.52 8.47
C LEU A 70 -11.50 -9.19 9.91
N LEU A 71 -10.54 -9.97 10.40
CA LEU A 71 -9.83 -9.76 11.66
C LEU A 71 -8.56 -8.96 11.40
N ARG A 72 -8.16 -8.11 12.34
CA ARG A 72 -6.86 -7.43 12.27
C ARG A 72 -5.83 -8.22 13.06
N CYS A 73 -4.58 -8.25 12.59
CA CYS A 73 -3.46 -8.74 13.37
C CYS A 73 -3.44 -8.07 14.75
N ASN A 74 -3.38 -8.86 15.83
CA ASN A 74 -3.52 -8.33 17.17
C ASN A 74 -2.34 -7.48 17.64
N ASN A 75 -1.19 -7.60 16.99
CA ASN A 75 0.01 -6.85 17.33
C ASN A 75 0.05 -5.51 16.56
N CYS A 76 0.26 -5.55 15.24
CA CYS A 76 0.41 -4.33 14.44
C CYS A 76 -0.91 -3.60 14.10
N LYS A 77 -2.05 -4.28 14.20
CA LYS A 77 -3.40 -3.79 13.83
C LYS A 77 -3.55 -3.29 12.38
N HIS A 78 -2.57 -3.56 11.52
CA HIS A 78 -2.51 -3.04 10.15
C HIS A 78 -2.98 -4.05 9.11
N VAL A 79 -2.54 -5.31 9.21
CA VAL A 79 -2.87 -6.37 8.25
C VAL A 79 -4.16 -7.10 8.64
N TYR A 80 -4.94 -7.48 7.63
CA TYR A 80 -6.22 -8.17 7.77
C TYR A 80 -6.12 -9.66 7.41
N TYR A 81 -6.86 -10.50 8.13
CA TYR A 81 -6.99 -11.94 7.92
C TYR A 81 -8.45 -12.37 8.11
N CYS A 82 -8.94 -13.33 7.33
CA CYS A 82 -10.28 -13.87 7.53
C CYS A 82 -10.35 -14.91 8.66
N SER A 83 -9.22 -15.50 9.06
CA SER A 83 -9.14 -16.52 10.10
C SER A 83 -7.76 -16.54 10.78
N LYS A 84 -7.68 -17.22 11.94
CA LYS A 84 -6.40 -17.48 12.62
C LYS A 84 -5.47 -18.37 11.79
N ASP A 85 -6.03 -19.27 10.99
CA ASP A 85 -5.24 -20.16 10.13
C ASP A 85 -4.59 -19.39 8.98
N CYS A 86 -5.33 -18.47 8.35
CA CYS A 86 -4.76 -17.55 7.37
C CYS A 86 -3.63 -16.71 7.99
N GLN A 87 -3.83 -16.20 9.20
CA GLN A 87 -2.79 -15.45 9.92
C GLN A 87 -1.55 -16.31 10.20
N ARG A 88 -1.71 -17.55 10.68
CA ARG A 88 -0.59 -18.46 10.98
C ARG A 88 0.17 -18.84 9.71
N SER A 89 -0.55 -19.13 8.62
CA SER A 89 0.04 -19.47 7.32
C SER A 89 0.91 -18.34 6.77
N ASN A 90 0.45 -17.09 6.90
CA ASN A 90 1.20 -15.92 6.45
C ASN A 90 2.26 -15.42 7.47
N TRP A 91 2.36 -16.03 8.65
CA TRP A 91 3.20 -15.49 9.73
C TRP A 91 4.67 -15.39 9.34
N LYS A 92 5.19 -16.37 8.57
CA LYS A 92 6.58 -16.34 8.08
C LYS A 92 6.93 -15.07 7.32
N HIS A 93 5.99 -14.53 6.53
CA HIS A 93 6.18 -13.32 5.74
C HIS A 93 5.76 -12.07 6.52
N HIS A 94 4.67 -12.14 7.29
CA HIS A 94 4.18 -11.00 8.05
C HIS A 94 5.04 -10.65 9.28
N LYS A 95 5.82 -11.58 9.85
CA LYS A 95 6.51 -11.36 11.13
C LYS A 95 7.46 -10.16 11.10
N VAL A 96 8.20 -9.96 10.01
CA VAL A 96 9.14 -8.85 9.85
C VAL A 96 8.37 -7.53 9.72
N GLU A 97 7.50 -7.44 8.71
CA GLU A 97 6.58 -6.30 8.49
C GLU A 97 5.81 -5.93 9.77
N CYS A 98 5.33 -6.92 10.54
CA CYS A 98 4.62 -6.71 11.79
C CYS A 98 5.48 -6.01 12.84
N ARG A 99 6.76 -6.39 12.97
CA ARG A 99 7.68 -5.77 13.93
C ARG A 99 8.01 -4.34 13.54
N GLU A 100 8.25 -4.11 12.25
CA GLU A 100 8.50 -2.76 11.72
C GLU A 100 7.33 -1.82 11.96
N ILE A 101 6.10 -2.27 11.68
CA ILE A 101 4.90 -1.46 11.92
C ILE A 101 4.74 -1.15 13.41
N VAL A 102 4.99 -2.11 14.30
CA VAL A 102 4.92 -1.88 15.75
C VAL A 102 5.99 -0.89 16.21
N ALA A 103 7.23 -1.06 15.76
CA ALA A 103 8.33 -0.15 16.10
C ALA A 103 8.07 1.28 15.59
N GLU A 104 7.51 1.43 14.39
CA GLU A 104 7.09 2.72 13.84
C GLU A 104 6.00 3.37 14.72
N GLN A 105 4.98 2.60 15.12
CA GLN A 105 3.92 3.09 16.00
C GLN A 105 4.45 3.51 17.38
N GLU A 106 5.39 2.75 17.96
CA GLU A 106 6.03 3.08 19.23
C GLU A 106 6.89 4.35 19.12
N LYS A 107 7.65 4.50 18.02
CA LYS A 107 8.43 5.71 17.73
C LYS A 107 7.52 6.94 17.65
N VAL A 108 6.40 6.85 16.93
CA VAL A 108 5.42 7.94 16.84
C VAL A 108 4.83 8.27 18.21
N LYS A 109 4.47 7.27 19.02
CA LYS A 109 3.96 7.50 20.38
C LYS A 109 5.00 8.19 21.26
N ARG A 110 6.26 7.76 21.21
CA ARG A 110 7.34 8.40 21.96
C ARG A 110 7.54 9.84 21.54
N LEU A 111 7.61 10.09 20.22
CA LEU A 111 7.70 11.46 19.69
C LEU A 111 6.51 12.31 20.14
N SER A 112 5.29 11.77 20.19
CA SER A 112 4.12 12.57 20.60
C SER A 112 4.22 13.14 22.02
N LEU A 113 5.09 12.59 22.87
CA LEU A 113 5.36 13.09 24.22
C LEU A 113 6.41 14.20 24.26
N THR A 114 7.35 14.23 23.32
CA THR A 114 8.53 15.11 23.36
C THR A 114 8.61 16.12 22.21
N ASP A 115 8.02 15.76 21.06
CA ASP A 115 8.06 16.48 19.79
C ASP A 115 6.77 16.18 18.99
N PRO A 116 5.67 16.91 19.28
CA PRO A 116 4.39 16.71 18.59
C PRO A 116 4.47 16.93 17.07
N ASP A 117 5.32 17.85 16.62
CA ASP A 117 5.51 18.13 15.20
C ASP A 117 6.26 17.00 14.49
N GLY A 118 7.31 16.46 15.12
CA GLY A 118 8.00 15.26 14.64
C GLY A 118 7.10 14.01 14.65
N ALA A 119 6.23 13.86 15.65
CA ALA A 119 5.24 12.78 15.68
C ALA A 119 4.23 12.88 14.53
N LYS A 120 3.77 14.11 14.23
CA LYS A 120 2.89 14.39 13.10
C LYS A 120 3.60 14.15 11.77
N LEU A 121 4.84 14.62 11.62
CA LEU A 121 5.67 14.36 10.44
C LEU A 121 5.82 12.85 10.19
N ALA A 122 6.21 12.09 11.21
CA ALA A 122 6.39 10.63 11.09
C ALA A 122 5.08 9.92 10.73
N THR A 123 3.95 10.35 11.32
CA THR A 123 2.62 9.81 10.99
C THR A 123 2.23 10.12 9.55
N ASP A 124 2.34 11.39 9.14
CA ASP A 124 2.03 11.83 7.79
C ASP A 124 2.93 11.11 6.77
N TRP A 125 4.23 10.95 7.06
CA TRP A 125 5.19 10.24 6.21
C TRP A 125 4.80 8.78 6.02
N SER A 126 4.50 8.09 7.13
CA SER A 126 4.05 6.69 7.11
C SER A 126 2.79 6.48 6.27
N LEU A 127 1.83 7.40 6.38
CA LEU A 127 0.58 7.31 5.65
C LEU A 127 0.74 7.69 4.17
N TRP A 128 1.57 8.68 3.86
CA TRP A 128 1.82 9.13 2.49
C TRP A 128 2.55 8.07 1.66
N ARG A 129 3.60 7.45 2.22
CA ARG A 129 4.39 6.41 1.53
C ARG A 129 3.61 5.12 1.25
N LYS A 130 2.55 4.84 2.01
CA LYS A 130 1.68 3.67 1.84
C LYS A 130 0.55 3.90 0.82
N GLN A 131 0.44 5.10 0.23
CA GLN A 131 -0.55 5.34 -0.82
C GLN A 131 -0.13 4.62 -2.12
N PRO A 132 -1.07 3.97 -2.83
CA PRO A 132 -0.76 3.36 -4.12
C PRO A 132 -0.31 4.45 -5.10
N GLN A 133 0.94 4.41 -5.55
CA GLN A 133 1.47 5.27 -6.63
C GLN A 133 1.85 4.45 -7.88
N PHE A 134 1.17 3.31 -8.08
CA PHE A 134 1.47 2.28 -9.07
C PHE A 134 1.76 2.83 -10.48
N ASP A 135 0.97 3.80 -10.95
CA ASP A 135 1.11 4.32 -12.32
C ASP A 135 2.46 5.02 -12.56
N ILE A 136 3.03 5.69 -11.55
CA ILE A 136 4.30 6.42 -11.70
C ILE A 136 5.46 5.43 -11.86
N LEU A 137 5.44 4.32 -11.13
CA LEU A 137 6.54 3.35 -11.09
C LEU A 137 6.65 2.55 -12.38
N VAL A 138 5.53 2.06 -12.90
CA VAL A 138 5.48 1.30 -14.17
C VAL A 138 6.06 2.11 -15.32
N HIS A 139 5.82 3.43 -15.34
CA HIS A 139 6.37 4.32 -16.35
C HIS A 139 7.83 4.68 -16.09
N ALA A 140 8.19 5.09 -14.87
CA ALA A 140 9.55 5.49 -14.53
C ALA A 140 10.57 4.36 -14.75
N LEU A 141 10.24 3.16 -14.25
CA LEU A 141 11.07 1.97 -14.42
C LEU A 141 10.90 1.32 -15.81
N GLY A 142 9.97 1.78 -16.64
CA GLY A 142 9.71 1.24 -17.97
C GLY A 142 9.25 -0.23 -17.98
N LEU A 143 8.60 -0.69 -16.91
CA LEU A 143 8.20 -2.10 -16.72
C LEU A 143 7.24 -2.60 -17.80
N HIS A 144 6.42 -1.70 -18.34
CA HIS A 144 5.50 -1.97 -19.45
C HIS A 144 6.21 -2.34 -20.76
N ARG A 145 7.49 -2.01 -20.92
CA ARG A 145 8.31 -2.37 -22.09
C ARG A 145 9.25 -3.52 -21.79
N ASP A 146 9.83 -3.49 -20.58
CA ASP A 146 10.77 -4.51 -20.12
C ASP A 146 10.50 -4.83 -18.64
N PRO A 147 9.71 -5.90 -18.37
CA PRO A 147 9.46 -6.36 -17.01
C PRO A 147 10.72 -6.75 -16.23
N GLY A 148 11.80 -7.13 -16.92
CA GLY A 148 13.09 -7.47 -16.29
C GLY A 148 13.72 -6.29 -15.56
N ARG A 149 13.31 -5.06 -15.89
CA ARG A 149 13.76 -3.85 -15.18
C ARG A 149 13.32 -3.81 -13.72
N GLY A 150 12.24 -4.50 -13.37
CA GLY A 150 11.75 -4.56 -11.99
C GLY A 150 12.76 -5.15 -11.00
N ARG A 151 13.60 -6.09 -11.47
CA ARG A 151 14.66 -6.73 -10.67
C ARG A 151 16.06 -6.13 -10.85
N THR A 152 16.22 -5.15 -11.74
CA THR A 152 17.55 -4.60 -12.09
C THR A 152 17.65 -3.11 -11.86
N HIS A 153 16.51 -2.41 -11.73
CA HIS A 153 16.44 -0.97 -11.56
C HIS A 153 15.64 -0.58 -10.33
N ILE A 154 15.97 0.57 -9.76
CA ILE A 154 15.35 1.16 -8.58
C ILE A 154 15.01 2.63 -8.85
N LEU A 155 13.85 3.08 -8.37
CA LEU A 155 13.47 4.49 -8.36
C LEU A 155 13.89 5.12 -7.02
N PHE A 156 14.67 6.19 -7.06
CA PHE A 156 14.95 7.04 -5.92
C PHE A 156 13.98 8.23 -5.94
N LYS A 157 13.41 8.59 -4.78
CA LYS A 157 12.52 9.74 -4.59
C LYS A 157 12.96 10.53 -3.36
N ALA A 158 13.45 11.74 -3.59
CA ALA A 158 13.65 12.71 -2.53
C ALA A 158 12.36 13.51 -2.31
N ALA A 159 11.90 13.61 -1.07
CA ALA A 159 10.66 14.28 -0.71
C ALA A 159 10.86 15.34 0.38
N GLU A 160 10.09 16.43 0.27
CA GLU A 160 10.00 17.48 1.28
C GLU A 160 8.64 17.47 1.95
N TYR A 161 8.62 17.74 3.25
CA TYR A 161 7.38 17.84 4.02
C TYR A 161 6.71 19.20 3.86
N ALA A 162 5.44 19.18 3.47
CA ALA A 162 4.55 20.33 3.36
C ALA A 162 3.46 20.24 4.47
N PRO A 163 3.73 20.71 5.70
CA PRO A 163 2.82 20.52 6.83
C PRO A 163 1.49 21.27 6.72
N THR A 164 1.44 22.34 5.92
CA THR A 164 0.33 23.31 5.84
C THR A 164 -0.92 22.77 5.16
N THR A 165 -0.79 21.78 4.26
CA THR A 165 -1.95 21.18 3.60
C THR A 165 -2.71 20.24 4.54
N THR A 166 -4.02 20.16 4.36
CA THR A 166 -4.91 19.23 5.08
C THR A 166 -5.01 17.87 4.40
N LYS A 167 -4.77 17.81 3.08
CA LYS A 167 -4.93 16.57 2.30
C LYS A 167 -3.63 15.78 2.31
N LEU A 168 -3.70 14.54 2.82
CA LEU A 168 -2.55 13.64 2.94
C LEU A 168 -1.73 13.53 1.65
N LYS A 169 -2.37 13.39 0.48
CA LYS A 169 -1.67 13.28 -0.82
C LYS A 169 -0.72 14.45 -1.15
N TYR A 170 -0.90 15.60 -0.53
CA TYR A 170 -0.08 16.79 -0.75
C TYR A 170 0.89 17.08 0.40
N LYS A 171 0.87 16.27 1.47
CA LYS A 171 1.74 16.44 2.65
C LYS A 171 3.21 16.30 2.33
N PHE A 172 3.54 15.61 1.25
CA PHE A 172 4.90 15.52 0.74
C PHE A 172 4.91 15.84 -0.74
N ARG A 173 5.98 16.51 -1.15
CA ARG A 173 6.28 16.81 -2.55
C ARG A 173 7.56 16.09 -2.90
N VAL A 174 7.53 15.27 -3.96
CA VAL A 174 8.75 14.73 -4.55
C VAL A 174 9.47 15.88 -5.24
N VAL A 175 10.68 16.20 -4.77
CA VAL A 175 11.48 17.33 -5.29
C VAL A 175 12.60 16.88 -6.21
N SER A 176 12.99 15.61 -6.13
CA SER A 176 13.92 14.98 -7.07
C SER A 176 13.58 13.50 -7.18
N CYS A 177 13.73 12.94 -8.38
CA CYS A 177 13.65 11.50 -8.59
C CYS A 177 14.61 11.04 -9.69
N GLY A 178 15.06 9.79 -9.60
CA GLY A 178 15.98 9.20 -10.56
C GLY A 178 15.88 7.68 -10.60
N VAL A 179 16.11 7.10 -11.77
CA VAL A 179 16.12 5.64 -11.97
C VAL A 179 17.55 5.19 -12.17
N PHE A 180 17.96 4.22 -11.37
CA PHE A 180 19.32 3.71 -11.37
C PHE A 180 19.31 2.19 -11.51
N ARG A 181 20.40 1.61 -12.00
CA ARG A 181 20.61 0.17 -11.86
C ARG A 181 20.95 -0.12 -10.40
N ILE A 182 20.33 -1.15 -9.84
CA ILE A 182 20.49 -1.51 -8.42
C ILE A 182 21.97 -1.68 -8.08
N LYS A 183 22.68 -2.49 -8.86
CA LYS A 183 24.11 -2.77 -8.66
C LYS A 183 25.01 -1.52 -8.64
N ASP A 184 24.58 -0.43 -9.27
CA ASP A 184 25.37 0.80 -9.39
C ASP A 184 25.15 1.74 -8.18
N VAL A 185 24.11 1.50 -7.37
CA VAL A 185 23.72 2.34 -6.21
C VAL A 185 23.57 1.57 -4.90
N LEU A 186 24.07 0.34 -4.85
CA LEU A 186 24.07 -0.52 -3.66
C LEU A 186 24.65 0.18 -2.41
N ARG A 187 25.80 0.86 -2.58
CA ARG A 187 26.42 1.64 -1.51
C ARG A 187 25.58 2.84 -1.07
N ASP A 188 24.87 3.49 -1.99
CA ASP A 188 23.96 4.59 -1.63
C ASP A 188 22.77 4.06 -0.82
N ILE A 189 22.26 2.87 -1.16
CA ILE A 189 21.21 2.18 -0.38
C ILE A 189 21.73 1.89 1.03
N GLU A 190 22.93 1.32 1.17
CA GLU A 190 23.58 1.07 2.48
C GLU A 190 23.60 2.33 3.36
N LEU A 191 24.10 3.44 2.80
CA LEU A 191 24.25 4.71 3.51
C LEU A 191 22.91 5.36 3.86
N ILE A 192 21.96 5.39 2.92
CA ILE A 192 20.66 6.04 3.12
C ILE A 192 19.78 5.23 4.09
N MET A 193 19.83 3.90 4.01
CA MET A 193 19.07 3.01 4.88
C MET A 193 19.75 2.78 6.24
N GLY A 194 21.03 3.13 6.38
CA GLY A 194 21.81 2.91 7.59
C GLY A 194 22.08 1.43 7.88
N LEU A 195 22.32 0.64 6.82
CA LEU A 195 22.65 -0.80 6.93
C LEU A 195 24.10 -1.00 7.39
N ASN A 196 24.45 -2.19 7.89
CA ASN A 196 25.86 -2.48 8.12
C ASN A 196 26.58 -2.67 6.78
N ARG A 197 27.90 -2.45 6.80
CA ARG A 197 28.73 -2.52 5.59
C ARG A 197 28.65 -3.90 4.93
N GLY A 198 28.17 -3.94 3.69
CA GLY A 198 28.04 -5.14 2.86
C GLY A 198 26.74 -5.94 3.04
N GLU A 199 25.75 -5.43 3.79
CA GLU A 199 24.42 -6.04 3.94
C GLU A 199 23.43 -5.58 2.85
N ASP A 200 23.81 -4.62 2.01
CA ASP A 200 22.99 -4.00 0.99
C ASP A 200 22.42 -5.00 -0.04
N GLN A 201 23.27 -5.89 -0.56
CA GLN A 201 22.84 -6.89 -1.55
C GLN A 201 21.85 -7.89 -0.94
N GLU A 202 22.17 -8.46 0.23
CA GLU A 202 21.29 -9.42 0.93
C GLU A 202 19.95 -8.78 1.29
N TYR A 203 19.97 -7.52 1.74
CA TYR A 203 18.77 -6.76 2.05
C TYR A 203 17.88 -6.57 0.81
N VAL A 204 18.47 -6.16 -0.33
CA VAL A 204 17.72 -5.99 -1.58
C VAL A 204 17.16 -7.32 -2.10
N ASP A 205 17.92 -8.40 -2.04
CA ASP A 205 17.48 -9.72 -2.48
C ASP A 205 16.28 -10.20 -1.63
N SER A 206 16.33 -9.98 -0.31
CA SER A 206 15.23 -10.34 0.59
C SER A 206 13.90 -9.64 0.24
N LEU A 207 13.96 -8.40 -0.27
CA LEU A 207 12.77 -7.65 -0.68
C LEU A 207 12.08 -8.25 -1.90
N PHE A 208 12.84 -8.86 -2.81
CA PHE A 208 12.28 -9.55 -3.98
C PHE A 208 11.73 -10.93 -3.60
N ASP A 209 12.34 -11.63 -2.64
CA ASP A 209 11.84 -12.91 -2.14
C ASP A 209 10.50 -12.76 -1.39
N GLU A 210 10.31 -11.65 -0.66
CA GLU A 210 9.04 -11.33 0.00
C GLU A 210 7.93 -11.00 -0.99
N SER A 211 8.28 -10.41 -2.15
CA SER A 211 7.30 -10.08 -3.20
C SER A 211 6.74 -11.33 -3.88
N ALA A 212 7.58 -12.36 -4.12
CA ALA A 212 7.25 -13.56 -4.90
C ALA A 212 6.09 -14.44 -4.36
N GLY A 213 5.50 -14.08 -3.23
CA GLY A 213 4.53 -14.89 -2.50
C GLY A 213 3.05 -14.73 -2.87
N THR A 214 2.61 -13.71 -3.64
CA THR A 214 1.16 -13.45 -3.70
C THR A 214 0.55 -13.02 -5.03
N HIS A 215 1.25 -12.41 -6.00
CA HIS A 215 0.62 -12.00 -7.27
C HIS A 215 1.51 -12.26 -8.50
N ALA A 216 0.87 -12.45 -9.66
CA ALA A 216 1.55 -12.57 -10.97
C ALA A 216 2.09 -11.22 -11.49
N GLY A 217 2.49 -10.32 -10.59
CA GLY A 217 2.93 -8.96 -10.88
C GLY A 217 4.41 -8.88 -11.26
N VAL A 218 4.84 -7.69 -11.69
CA VAL A 218 6.26 -7.44 -12.02
C VAL A 218 6.87 -6.78 -10.79
N PRO A 219 7.74 -7.49 -10.04
CA PRO A 219 8.22 -6.94 -8.79
C PRO A 219 9.14 -5.75 -9.06
N TYR A 220 9.07 -4.75 -8.19
CA TYR A 220 9.90 -3.56 -8.26
C TYR A 220 10.28 -3.08 -6.87
N ILE A 221 11.32 -2.25 -6.80
CA ILE A 221 11.70 -1.54 -5.57
C ILE A 221 11.82 -0.04 -5.80
N GLU A 222 11.53 0.74 -4.75
CA GLU A 222 11.73 2.19 -4.71
C GLU A 222 12.29 2.64 -3.35
N LEU A 223 13.22 3.60 -3.37
CA LEU A 223 13.77 4.24 -2.19
C LEU A 223 13.22 5.67 -2.05
N SER A 224 12.53 5.93 -0.94
CA SER A 224 12.02 7.26 -0.60
C SER A 224 12.76 7.83 0.60
N PHE A 225 13.25 9.07 0.51
CA PHE A 225 14.04 9.72 1.55
C PHE A 225 13.86 11.25 1.53
N GLY A 226 14.42 11.95 2.52
CA GLY A 226 14.40 13.41 2.61
C GLY A 226 14.81 13.90 4.00
N ASP A 227 15.00 15.21 4.12
CA ASP A 227 15.46 15.81 5.37
C ASP A 227 14.45 15.62 6.51
N GLY A 228 14.92 15.07 7.64
CA GLY A 228 14.09 14.72 8.78
C GLY A 228 13.14 13.53 8.53
N LEU A 229 13.19 12.91 7.35
CA LEU A 229 12.38 11.74 7.01
C LEU A 229 13.16 10.47 7.30
N GLN A 230 12.46 9.46 7.82
CA GLN A 230 13.01 8.11 7.86
C GLN A 230 13.04 7.55 6.43
N ALA A 231 14.23 7.23 5.93
CA ALA A 231 14.39 6.56 4.65
C ALA A 231 13.55 5.26 4.60
N TRP A 232 12.99 4.99 3.43
CA TRP A 232 12.10 3.86 3.23
C TRP A 232 12.37 3.20 1.89
N LEU A 233 12.95 2.01 1.92
CA LEU A 233 13.04 1.12 0.77
C LEU A 233 11.80 0.23 0.75
N SER A 234 11.01 0.30 -0.32
CA SER A 234 9.77 -0.46 -0.47
C SER A 234 9.85 -1.40 -1.66
N SER A 235 9.20 -2.54 -1.56
CA SER A 235 8.93 -3.46 -2.67
C SER A 235 7.43 -3.53 -2.99
N GLY A 236 7.10 -3.87 -4.24
CA GLY A 236 5.73 -4.08 -4.71
C GLY A 236 5.70 -4.98 -5.95
N GLU A 237 4.50 -5.35 -6.41
CA GLU A 237 4.23 -6.22 -7.58
C GLU A 237 3.10 -5.71 -8.46
#